data_AF-K1TCD1-F1
#
_entry.id   AF-K1TCD1-F1
#
_cell.length_a   1.000
_cell.length_b   1.000
_cell.length_c   1.000
_cell.angle_alpha   90.00
_cell.angle_beta   90.00
_cell.angle_gamma   90.00
#
_symmetry.space_group_name_H-M   'P 1'
#
loop_
_entity.id
_entity.type
_entity.pdbx_description
1 polymer ?
#
loop_
_entity_poly.entity_id
_entity_poly.type
_entity_poly.pdbx_seq_one_letter_code
_entity_poly.pdbx_strand_id
1 'polypeptide(L)'
;MAVGGSCVVMFDPDNDPAQVDATWEFVQFMVSAEEQFQFHQATGYIPVNKTVYDLPEADKWFEENPMYKVAIDCIHASNPNVQEPFDIINWEIDSVIKTHMLAFANGEETLDECHDRIVEECNERLDDYHLAND
;
A
#
# COMPACT_ATOMS: atom_id res chain seq x y z
N MET A 1 9.10 -1.97 6.79
CA MET A 1 8.59 -2.02 5.41
C MET A 1 7.30 -1.24 5.42
N ALA A 2 7.09 -0.43 4.40
CA ALA A 2 5.78 0.14 4.14
C ALA A 2 4.86 -0.94 3.52
N VAL A 3 3.55 -0.77 3.68
CA VAL A 3 2.54 -1.68 3.12
C VAL A 3 2.03 -1.05 1.83
N GLY A 4 2.20 -1.74 0.69
CA GLY A 4 1.54 -1.35 -0.56
C GLY A 4 0.18 -2.02 -0.73
N GLY A 5 -0.51 -1.75 -1.84
CA GLY A 5 -1.79 -2.38 -2.17
C GLY A 5 -2.87 -1.36 -2.49
N SER A 6 -4.08 -1.58 -1.97
CA SER A 6 -5.23 -0.70 -2.18
C SER A 6 -6.04 -0.56 -0.89
N CYS A 7 -6.95 0.40 -0.85
CA CYS A 7 -7.86 0.62 0.26
C CYS A 7 -9.30 0.77 -0.24
N VAL A 8 -10.25 0.54 0.66
CA VAL A 8 -11.66 0.86 0.42
C VAL A 8 -11.90 2.28 0.90
N VAL A 9 -12.45 3.13 0.03
CA VAL A 9 -12.79 4.52 0.34
C VAL A 9 -14.30 4.69 0.25
N MET A 10 -14.87 5.31 1.29
CA MET A 10 -16.29 5.70 1.30
C MET A 10 -16.41 7.14 0.81
N PHE A 11 -17.31 7.34 -0.16
CA PHE A 11 -17.69 8.66 -0.66
C PHE A 11 -19.13 8.97 -0.27
N ASP A 12 -19.44 10.25 -0.05
CA ASP A 12 -20.80 10.72 0.22
C ASP A 12 -21.19 11.83 -0.79
N PRO A 13 -21.41 11.47 -2.08
CA PRO A 13 -21.76 12.45 -3.10
C PRO A 13 -23.22 12.93 -2.96
N ASP A 14 -24.09 12.06 -2.47
CA ASP A 14 -25.54 12.28 -2.42
C ASP A 14 -26.03 12.84 -1.07
N ASN A 15 -25.13 12.94 -0.06
CA ASN A 15 -25.45 13.36 1.31
C ASN A 15 -26.58 12.50 1.93
N ASP A 16 -26.55 11.19 1.68
CA ASP A 16 -27.56 10.23 2.15
C ASP A 16 -27.04 9.47 3.39
N PRO A 17 -27.55 9.78 4.61
CA PRO A 17 -27.13 9.11 5.82
C PRO A 17 -27.34 7.59 5.81
N ALA A 18 -28.41 7.11 5.15
CA ALA A 18 -28.70 5.68 5.11
C ALA A 18 -27.67 4.93 4.25
N GLN A 19 -27.17 5.55 3.18
CA GLN A 19 -26.10 5.00 2.36
C GLN A 19 -24.77 4.98 3.12
N VAL A 20 -24.47 6.05 3.85
CA VAL A 20 -23.26 6.15 4.69
C VAL A 20 -23.27 5.06 5.76
N ASP A 21 -24.38 4.89 6.48
CA ASP A 21 -24.53 3.86 7.52
C ASP A 21 -24.35 2.44 6.94
N ALA A 22 -25.00 2.14 5.82
CA ALA A 22 -24.87 0.84 5.15
C ALA A 22 -23.44 0.59 4.63
N THR A 23 -22.78 1.62 4.12
CA THR A 23 -21.38 1.50 3.66
C THR A 23 -20.44 1.26 4.84
N TRP A 24 -20.70 1.88 5.99
CA TRP A 24 -19.94 1.64 7.21
C TRP A 24 -20.09 0.20 7.71
N GLU A 25 -21.31 -0.35 7.73
CA GLU A 25 -21.53 -1.77 8.07
C GLU A 25 -20.76 -2.70 7.12
N PHE A 26 -20.74 -2.41 5.82
CA PHE A 26 -19.96 -3.17 4.84
C PHE A 26 -18.46 -3.09 5.11
N VAL A 27 -17.92 -1.90 5.41
CA VAL A 27 -16.50 -1.75 5.77
C VAL A 27 -16.17 -2.54 7.02
N GLN A 28 -17.03 -2.51 8.05
CA GLN A 28 -16.85 -3.30 9.27
C GLN A 28 -16.79 -4.81 8.97
N PHE A 29 -17.69 -5.32 8.13
CA PHE A 29 -17.67 -6.70 7.66
C PHE A 29 -16.39 -7.03 6.85
N MET A 30 -15.93 -6.14 5.99
CA MET A 30 -14.70 -6.38 5.22
C MET A 30 -13.45 -6.45 6.12
N VAL A 31 -13.47 -5.82 7.29
CA VAL A 31 -12.33 -5.77 8.23
C VAL A 31 -12.52 -6.64 9.48
N SER A 32 -13.60 -7.42 9.60
CA SER A 32 -13.74 -8.41 10.68
C SER A 32 -12.71 -9.53 10.52
N ALA A 33 -12.44 -10.21 11.63
CA ALA A 33 -11.35 -11.19 11.70
C ALA A 33 -11.61 -12.38 10.78
N GLU A 34 -12.83 -12.91 10.82
CA GLU A 34 -13.24 -14.08 10.06
C GLU A 34 -13.13 -13.83 8.55
N GLU A 35 -13.63 -12.69 8.08
CA GLU A 35 -13.62 -12.28 6.68
C GLU A 35 -12.20 -11.94 6.20
N GLN A 36 -11.41 -11.23 6.99
CA GLN A 36 -10.00 -10.97 6.67
C GLN A 36 -9.18 -12.25 6.62
N PHE A 37 -9.47 -13.23 7.49
CA PHE A 37 -8.80 -14.52 7.46
C PHE A 37 -9.17 -15.30 6.20
N GLN A 38 -10.45 -15.38 5.84
CA GLN A 38 -10.91 -15.96 4.58
C GLN A 38 -10.24 -15.30 3.38
N PHE A 39 -10.19 -13.96 3.35
CA PHE A 39 -9.54 -13.21 2.28
C PHE A 39 -8.04 -13.50 2.20
N HIS A 40 -7.35 -13.54 3.34
CA HIS A 40 -5.94 -13.91 3.41
C HIS A 40 -5.67 -15.32 2.89
N GLN A 41 -6.47 -16.30 3.32
CA GLN A 41 -6.33 -17.68 2.88
C GLN A 41 -6.52 -17.83 1.37
N ALA A 42 -7.43 -17.04 0.78
CA ALA A 42 -7.72 -17.08 -0.66
C ALA A 42 -6.70 -16.34 -1.52
N THR A 43 -6.09 -15.27 -1.01
CA THR A 43 -5.32 -14.31 -1.83
C THR A 43 -3.87 -14.12 -1.41
N GLY A 44 -3.55 -14.40 -0.15
CA GLY A 44 -2.27 -14.07 0.48
C GLY A 44 -2.13 -12.63 0.97
N TYR A 45 -3.13 -11.75 0.77
CA TYR A 45 -3.09 -10.38 1.32
C TYR A 45 -3.01 -10.40 2.83
N ILE A 46 -2.20 -9.50 3.39
CA ILE A 46 -1.91 -9.48 4.82
C ILE A 46 -3.12 -8.92 5.58
N PRO A 47 -3.65 -9.63 6.59
CA PRO A 47 -4.79 -9.16 7.34
C PRO A 47 -4.50 -7.84 8.05
N VAL A 48 -5.41 -6.86 7.93
CA VAL A 48 -5.29 -5.57 8.63
C VAL A 48 -5.85 -5.62 10.06
N ASN A 49 -6.66 -6.64 10.36
CA ASN A 49 -7.19 -6.88 11.69
C ASN A 49 -6.29 -7.83 12.48
N LYS A 50 -5.76 -7.37 13.61
CA LYS A 50 -4.84 -8.16 14.45
C LYS A 50 -5.52 -9.35 15.13
N THR A 51 -6.83 -9.31 15.35
CA THR A 51 -7.54 -10.41 16.02
C THR A 51 -7.70 -11.63 15.12
N VAL A 52 -7.31 -11.54 13.83
CA VAL A 52 -7.20 -12.69 12.92
C VAL A 52 -6.26 -13.75 13.50
N TYR A 53 -5.18 -13.33 14.15
CA TYR A 53 -4.20 -14.25 14.74
C TYR A 53 -4.72 -14.94 16.01
N ASP A 54 -5.82 -14.46 16.59
CA ASP A 54 -6.47 -15.08 17.75
C ASP A 54 -7.55 -16.10 17.34
N LEU A 55 -7.84 -16.25 16.03
CA LEU A 55 -8.85 -17.19 15.56
C LEU A 55 -8.40 -18.64 15.83
N PRO A 56 -9.30 -19.54 16.26
CA PRO A 56 -8.94 -20.91 16.63
C PRO A 56 -8.21 -21.72 15.54
N GLU A 57 -8.47 -21.42 14.27
CA GLU A 57 -7.86 -22.12 13.13
C GLU A 57 -6.61 -21.42 12.57
N ALA A 58 -6.29 -20.20 13.03
CA ALA A 58 -5.18 -19.41 12.49
C ALA A 58 -3.82 -20.09 12.72
N ASP A 59 -3.53 -20.51 13.96
CA ASP A 59 -2.25 -21.13 14.30
C ASP A 59 -1.94 -22.34 13.42
N LYS A 60 -2.89 -23.28 13.32
CA LYS A 60 -2.74 -24.48 12.49
C LYS A 60 -2.53 -24.11 11.01
N TRP A 61 -3.28 -23.13 10.50
CA TRP A 61 -3.14 -22.72 9.11
C TRP A 61 -1.76 -22.11 8.83
N PHE A 62 -1.22 -21.28 9.74
CA PHE A 62 0.12 -20.71 9.58
C PHE A 62 1.24 -21.76 9.75
N GLU A 63 1.03 -22.79 10.57
CA GLU A 63 1.95 -23.94 10.65
C GLU A 63 2.00 -24.72 9.34
N GLU A 64 0.85 -24.93 8.70
CA GLU A 64 0.74 -25.60 7.40
C GLU A 64 1.22 -24.71 6.23
N ASN A 65 1.12 -23.38 6.39
CA ASN A 65 1.44 -22.39 5.36
C ASN A 65 2.46 -21.33 5.84
N PRO A 66 3.67 -21.75 6.26
CA PRO A 66 4.63 -20.88 6.96
C PRO A 66 5.15 -19.71 6.13
N MET A 67 5.09 -19.80 4.79
CA MET A 67 5.53 -18.72 3.91
C MET A 67 4.68 -17.44 4.04
N TYR A 68 3.39 -17.55 4.38
CA TYR A 68 2.53 -16.39 4.60
C TYR A 68 2.88 -15.65 5.89
N LYS A 69 3.39 -16.37 6.89
CA LYS A 69 3.84 -15.78 8.15
C LYS A 69 5.07 -14.87 7.99
N VAL A 70 5.93 -15.14 7.00
CA VAL A 70 7.14 -14.33 6.76
C VAL A 70 6.78 -12.86 6.48
N ALA A 71 5.82 -12.60 5.61
CA ALA A 71 5.44 -11.22 5.25
C ALA A 71 4.78 -10.49 6.44
N ILE A 72 3.95 -11.20 7.21
CA ILE A 72 3.32 -10.70 8.44
C ILE A 72 4.40 -10.31 9.47
N ASP A 73 5.35 -11.21 9.72
CA ASP A 73 6.42 -10.99 10.69
C ASP A 73 7.32 -9.81 10.26
N CYS A 74 7.61 -9.67 8.96
CA CYS A 74 8.36 -8.52 8.43
C CYS A 74 7.63 -7.18 8.62
N ILE A 75 6.30 -7.13 8.46
CA ILE A 75 5.51 -5.93 8.74
C ILE A 75 5.51 -5.62 10.24
N HIS A 76 5.28 -6.61 11.09
CA HIS A 76 5.27 -6.41 12.55
C HIS A 76 6.65 -6.02 13.11
N ALA A 77 7.74 -6.51 12.52
CA ALA A 77 9.10 -6.15 12.90
C ALA A 77 9.54 -4.78 12.33
N SER A 78 8.73 -4.14 11.51
CA SER A 78 9.10 -2.88 10.88
C SER A 78 8.99 -1.67 11.80
N ASN A 79 9.79 -0.63 11.50
CA ASN A 79 9.65 0.66 12.16
C ASN A 79 8.34 1.34 11.69
N PRO A 80 7.37 1.62 12.57
CA PRO A 80 6.10 2.24 12.20
C PRO A 80 6.26 3.67 11.68
N ASN A 81 7.43 4.30 11.81
CA ASN A 81 7.70 5.62 11.23
C ASN A 81 8.19 5.54 9.77
N VAL A 82 8.40 4.35 9.23
CA VAL A 82 8.78 4.14 7.82
C VAL A 82 7.51 3.79 7.04
N GLN A 83 6.80 4.83 6.61
CA GLN A 83 5.56 4.75 5.83
C GLN A 83 5.83 5.00 4.35
N GLU A 84 4.91 4.54 3.49
CA GLU A 84 4.93 4.88 2.08
C GLU A 84 4.71 6.39 1.94
N PRO A 85 5.51 7.11 1.13
CA PRO A 85 5.26 8.53 0.90
C PRO A 85 3.90 8.69 0.22
N PHE A 86 3.07 9.59 0.75
CA PHE A 86 1.89 10.02 0.00
C PHE A 86 2.36 10.88 -1.16
N ASP A 87 2.16 10.38 -2.37
CA ASP A 87 2.54 11.05 -3.59
C ASP A 87 1.29 11.44 -4.38
N ILE A 88 1.14 12.74 -4.59
CA ILE A 88 -0.05 13.33 -5.22
C ILE A 88 -0.06 13.15 -6.74
N ILE A 89 1.10 12.86 -7.33
CA ILE A 89 1.34 12.59 -8.74
C ILE A 89 2.13 11.28 -8.90
N ASN A 90 1.68 10.26 -8.17
CA ASN A 90 2.37 8.98 -8.05
C ASN A 90 2.76 8.35 -9.39
N TRP A 91 1.90 8.44 -10.41
CA TRP A 91 2.17 7.88 -11.74
C TRP A 91 3.34 8.56 -12.44
N GLU A 92 3.45 9.88 -12.31
CA GLU A 92 4.54 10.67 -12.88
C GLU A 92 5.86 10.38 -12.16
N ILE A 93 5.86 10.37 -10.83
CA ILE A 93 7.06 10.09 -10.04
C ILE A 93 7.53 8.65 -10.27
N ASP A 94 6.64 7.66 -10.23
CA ASP A 94 6.97 6.27 -10.54
C ASP A 94 7.58 6.13 -11.94
N SER A 95 7.06 6.87 -12.91
CA SER A 95 7.57 6.83 -14.29
C SER A 95 8.99 7.40 -14.38
N VAL A 96 9.28 8.52 -13.71
CA VAL A 96 10.61 9.13 -13.66
C VAL A 96 11.60 8.17 -12.98
N ILE A 97 11.26 7.68 -11.78
CA ILE A 97 12.09 6.75 -11.02
C ILE A 97 12.39 5.50 -11.86
N LYS A 98 11.35 4.89 -12.44
CA LYS A 98 11.52 3.68 -13.26
C LYS A 98 12.42 3.92 -14.47
N THR A 99 12.29 5.07 -15.13
CA THR A 99 13.08 5.40 -16.33
C THR A 99 14.57 5.44 -16.01
N HIS A 100 14.97 6.22 -15.00
CA HIS A 100 16.37 6.35 -14.62
C HIS A 100 16.92 5.10 -13.95
N MET A 101 16.14 4.39 -13.15
CA MET A 101 16.57 3.10 -12.58
C MET A 101 16.84 2.06 -13.67
N LEU A 102 16.06 2.05 -14.76
CA LEU A 102 16.31 1.19 -15.92
C LEU A 102 17.55 1.61 -16.70
N ALA A 103 17.73 2.92 -16.95
CA ALA A 103 18.92 3.45 -17.61
C ALA A 103 20.20 3.10 -16.84
N PHE A 104 20.19 3.30 -15.51
CA PHE A 104 21.27 2.87 -14.63
C PHE A 104 21.52 1.36 -14.70
N ALA A 105 20.47 0.54 -14.62
CA ALA A 105 20.60 -0.93 -14.69
C ALA A 105 21.19 -1.41 -16.03
N ASN A 106 20.95 -0.67 -17.12
CA ASN A 106 21.50 -0.93 -18.45
C ASN A 106 22.90 -0.33 -18.66
N GLY A 107 23.42 0.43 -17.69
CA GLY A 107 24.72 1.12 -17.80
C GLY A 107 24.71 2.35 -18.70
N GLU A 108 23.53 2.91 -18.97
CA GLU A 108 23.35 4.15 -19.76
C GLU A 108 23.55 5.40 -18.90
N GLU A 109 23.34 5.28 -17.58
CA GLU A 109 23.59 6.31 -16.57
C GLU A 109 24.52 5.77 -15.48
N THR A 110 25.33 6.66 -14.90
CA THR A 110 26.02 6.40 -13.63
C THR A 110 25.04 6.49 -12.45
N LEU A 111 25.48 6.04 -11.27
CA LEU A 111 24.67 6.14 -10.05
C LEU A 111 24.33 7.61 -9.72
N ASP A 112 25.31 8.51 -9.86
CA ASP A 112 25.12 9.93 -9.56
C ASP A 112 24.18 10.59 -10.58
N GLU A 113 24.31 10.28 -11.87
CA GLU A 113 23.39 10.77 -12.91
C GLU A 113 21.96 10.29 -12.67
N CYS A 114 21.78 8.99 -12.39
CA CYS A 114 20.48 8.41 -12.09
C CYS A 114 19.83 9.08 -10.86
N HIS A 115 20.60 9.28 -9.78
CA HIS A 115 20.14 9.99 -8.59
C HIS A 115 19.71 11.42 -8.91
N ASP A 116 20.60 12.21 -9.52
CA ASP A 116 20.38 13.63 -9.74
C ASP A 116 19.22 13.87 -10.71
N ARG A 117 19.09 13.06 -11.77
CA ARG A 117 17.98 13.12 -12.73
C ARG A 117 16.64 12.80 -12.08
N ILE A 118 16.57 11.75 -11.24
CA ILE A 118 15.34 11.43 -10.49
C ILE A 118 14.92 12.62 -9.63
N VAL A 119 15.87 13.22 -8.90
CA VAL A 119 15.58 14.35 -8.01
C VAL A 119 15.13 15.58 -8.80
N GLU A 120 15.84 15.95 -9.86
CA GLU A 120 15.48 17.11 -10.69
C GLU A 120 14.08 16.93 -11.31
N GLU A 121 13.85 15.82 -12.02
CA GLU A 121 12.61 15.64 -12.77
C GLU A 121 11.40 15.44 -11.84
N CYS A 122 11.54 14.76 -10.69
CA CYS A 122 10.44 14.67 -9.73
C CYS A 122 10.07 16.04 -9.15
N ASN A 123 11.07 16.89 -8.83
CA ASN A 123 10.81 18.25 -8.35
C ASN A 123 10.10 19.10 -9.41
N GLU A 124 10.52 19.00 -10.67
CA GLU A 124 9.84 19.70 -11.78
C GLU A 124 8.37 19.29 -11.89
N ARG A 125 8.04 17.99 -11.77
CA ARG A 125 6.64 17.52 -11.80
C ARG A 125 5.82 18.01 -10.62
N LEU A 126 6.42 18.05 -9.43
CA LEU A 126 5.75 18.58 -8.23
C LEU A 126 5.49 20.08 -8.35
N ASP A 127 6.44 20.84 -8.89
CA ASP A 127 6.28 22.27 -9.17
C ASP A 127 5.15 22.51 -10.20
N ASP A 128 5.11 21.73 -11.28
CA ASP A 128 4.03 21.77 -12.27
C ASP A 128 2.66 21.46 -11.64
N TYR A 129 2.59 20.44 -10.79
CA TYR A 129 1.36 20.09 -10.07
C TYR A 129 0.90 21.24 -9.17
N HIS A 130 1.82 21.84 -8.40
CA HIS A 130 1.52 22.96 -7.52
C HIS A 130 0.97 24.15 -8.31
N LEU A 131 1.63 24.53 -9.41
CA LEU A 131 1.18 25.62 -10.29
C LEU A 131 -0.21 25.40 -10.89
N ALA A 132 -0.59 24.15 -11.16
CA ALA A 132 -1.89 23.81 -11.75
C ALA A 132 -3.05 23.80 -10.74
N ASN A 133 -2.76 23.73 -9.43
CA ASN A 133 -3.77 23.55 -8.38
C ASN A 133 -3.79 24.70 -7.35
N ASP A 134 -3.02 25.76 -7.58
CA ASP A 134 -3.07 27.03 -6.84
C ASP A 134 -4.21 27.96 -7.29
#